data_AF-A0A9E3SL25-F1
#
_entry.id   AF-A0A9E3SL25-F1
#
_cell.length_a   1.000
_cell.length_b   1.000
_cell.length_c   1.000
_cell.angle_alpha   90.00
_cell.angle_beta   90.00
_cell.angle_gamma   90.00
#
_symmetry.space_group_name_H-M   'P 1'
#
loop_
_entity.id
_entity.type
_entity.pdbx_description
1 polymer ?
#
loop_
_entity_poly.entity_id
_entity_poly.type
_entity_poly.pdbx_seq_one_letter_code
_entity_poly.pdbx_strand_id
1 'polypeptide(L)'
;MLGKIKSAVAFALLVGASFAVHAAGLGKLTVNSALGQVLAAEIDLVSLQPGELESLSARVASPESYRDARIEYSSVLRLLRFSVEKRANGQPYLKVTSVAPINEPFVDVLIEVTWPAGRLQREYPILLDPPGFADAKARAPVSSAPAAAP
;
A
#
# COMPACT_ATOMS: atom_id res chain seq x y z
N MET A 1 -10.89 -22.52 -71.40
CA MET A 1 -10.24 -22.92 -70.13
C MET A 1 -9.85 -21.65 -69.39
N LEU A 2 -10.53 -21.41 -68.27
CA LEU A 2 -10.49 -20.17 -67.49
C LEU A 2 -9.70 -20.44 -66.19
N GLY A 3 -8.80 -19.54 -65.80
CA GLY A 3 -8.30 -19.50 -64.42
C GLY A 3 -6.86 -19.02 -64.24
N LYS A 4 -6.67 -17.70 -64.23
CA LYS A 4 -5.53 -17.06 -63.55
C LYS A 4 -5.98 -16.75 -62.12
N ILE A 5 -5.27 -17.21 -61.09
CA ILE A 5 -5.44 -16.65 -59.73
C ILE A 5 -4.07 -16.60 -59.06
N LYS A 6 -3.55 -15.37 -58.90
CA LYS A 6 -2.37 -15.05 -58.09
C LYS A 6 -2.88 -14.60 -56.73
N SER A 7 -2.74 -15.43 -55.69
CA SER A 7 -3.05 -15.03 -54.32
C SER A 7 -1.82 -14.39 -53.67
N ALA A 8 -1.88 -13.08 -53.41
CA ALA A 8 -0.95 -12.40 -52.52
C ALA A 8 -1.59 -12.34 -51.13
N VAL A 9 -0.97 -12.99 -50.15
CA VAL A 9 -1.39 -12.92 -48.74
C VAL A 9 -0.71 -11.69 -48.12
N ALA A 10 -1.50 -10.71 -47.72
CA ALA A 10 -1.02 -9.55 -46.97
C ALA A 10 -1.06 -9.88 -45.46
N PHE A 11 0.12 -9.95 -44.84
CA PHE A 11 0.27 -10.05 -43.39
C PHE A 11 0.14 -8.65 -42.79
N ALA A 12 -1.02 -8.33 -42.21
CA ALA A 12 -1.20 -7.09 -41.46
C ALA A 12 -0.53 -7.23 -40.09
N LEU A 13 0.63 -6.56 -39.92
CA LEU A 13 1.30 -6.43 -38.63
C LEU A 13 0.45 -5.51 -37.73
N LEU A 14 -0.23 -6.08 -36.74
CA LEU A 14 -0.91 -5.31 -35.70
C LEU A 14 0.15 -4.79 -34.72
N VAL A 15 0.58 -3.54 -34.89
CA VAL A 15 1.47 -2.87 -33.94
C VAL A 15 0.66 -2.62 -32.66
N GLY A 16 0.93 -3.42 -31.63
CA GLY A 16 0.34 -3.25 -30.30
C GLY A 16 0.78 -1.93 -29.69
N ALA A 17 -0.14 -0.97 -29.60
CA ALA A 17 0.06 0.22 -28.78
C ALA A 17 0.13 -0.23 -27.31
N SER A 18 1.31 -0.17 -26.71
CA SER A 18 1.48 -0.35 -25.26
C SER A 18 0.80 0.82 -24.55
N PHE A 19 -0.48 0.67 -24.21
CA PHE A 19 -1.13 1.60 -23.30
C PHE A 19 -0.49 1.44 -21.92
N ALA A 20 0.20 2.47 -21.45
CA ALA A 20 0.71 2.50 -20.09
C ALA A 20 -0.47 2.57 -19.11
N VAL A 21 -0.92 1.41 -18.63
CA VAL A 21 -1.92 1.31 -17.56
C VAL A 21 -1.28 1.84 -16.28
N HIS A 22 -1.54 3.10 -15.96
CA HIS A 22 -1.25 3.65 -14.65
C HIS A 22 -2.41 3.30 -13.73
N ALA A 23 -2.20 2.29 -12.89
CA ALA A 23 -3.12 1.92 -11.82
C ALA A 23 -2.70 2.64 -10.54
N ALA A 24 -3.68 3.19 -9.82
CA ALA A 24 -3.47 3.65 -8.45
C ALA A 24 -2.77 2.56 -7.62
N GLY A 25 -1.69 2.94 -6.95
CA GLY A 25 -0.83 2.01 -6.23
C GLY A 25 -0.77 2.32 -4.74
N LEU A 26 -0.62 1.26 -3.95
CA LEU A 26 -0.32 1.30 -2.54
C LEU A 26 1.20 1.16 -2.33
N GLY A 27 1.80 2.18 -1.75
CA GLY A 27 3.24 2.35 -1.55
C GLY A 27 3.72 1.92 -0.16
N LYS A 28 4.69 2.66 0.39
CA LYS A 28 5.31 2.35 1.67
C LYS A 28 4.35 2.63 2.83
N LEU A 29 4.29 1.71 3.79
CA LEU A 29 3.67 1.91 5.10
C LEU A 29 4.67 2.55 6.07
N THR A 30 4.22 3.55 6.83
CA THR A 30 4.92 4.13 7.98
C THR A 30 4.00 4.11 9.19
N VAL A 31 4.46 3.57 10.32
CA VAL A 31 3.71 3.47 11.57
C VAL A 31 4.26 4.48 12.57
N ASN A 32 3.37 5.29 13.13
CA ASN A 32 3.68 6.43 14.00
C ASN A 32 3.07 6.27 15.42
N SER A 33 2.68 5.06 15.78
CA SER A 33 2.08 4.72 17.07
C SER A 33 2.69 3.44 17.64
N ALA A 34 2.78 3.37 18.96
CA ALA A 34 3.24 2.22 19.71
C ALA A 34 2.08 1.31 20.16
N LEU A 35 2.43 0.15 20.69
CA LEU A 35 1.51 -0.78 21.34
C LEU A 35 0.78 -0.09 22.50
N GLY A 36 -0.53 -0.33 22.62
CA GLY A 36 -1.39 0.29 23.62
C GLY A 36 -1.84 1.71 23.26
N GLN A 37 -1.54 2.21 22.06
CA GLN A 37 -2.03 3.48 21.54
C GLN A 37 -3.08 3.28 20.45
N VAL A 38 -3.83 4.35 20.16
CA VAL A 38 -4.60 4.42 18.92
C VAL A 38 -3.63 4.35 17.75
N LEU A 39 -3.91 3.46 16.78
CA LEU A 39 -3.09 3.30 15.60
C LEU A 39 -3.03 4.63 14.84
N ALA A 40 -1.83 5.02 14.46
CA ALA A 40 -1.57 6.09 13.52
C ALA A 40 -0.54 5.59 12.51
N ALA A 41 -0.99 5.33 11.28
CA ALA A 41 -0.13 4.89 10.21
C ALA A 41 -0.49 5.58 8.90
N GLU A 42 0.47 5.61 7.98
CA GLU A 42 0.34 6.23 6.67
C GLU A 42 0.84 5.27 5.60
N ILE A 43 0.12 5.20 4.49
CA ILE A 43 0.55 4.46 3.31
C ILE A 43 0.63 5.42 2.13
N ASP A 44 1.79 5.49 1.48
CA ASP A 44 1.94 6.35 0.31
C ASP A 44 1.00 5.90 -0.82
N LEU A 45 0.34 6.86 -1.46
CA LEU A 45 -0.43 6.61 -2.67
C LEU A 45 0.43 6.98 -3.88
N VAL A 46 0.63 6.03 -4.79
CA VAL A 46 1.48 6.19 -5.97
C VAL A 46 0.68 6.00 -7.25
N SER A 47 1.20 6.49 -8.38
CA SER A 47 0.64 6.24 -9.71
C SER A 47 -0.84 6.65 -9.90
N LEU A 48 -1.29 7.67 -9.17
CA LEU A 48 -2.64 8.22 -9.28
C LEU A 48 -2.77 9.17 -10.48
N GLN A 49 -3.81 8.98 -11.28
CA GLN A 49 -4.20 9.93 -12.32
C GLN A 49 -4.96 11.13 -11.74
N PRO A 50 -4.98 12.28 -12.43
CA PRO A 50 -5.80 13.42 -12.02
C PRO A 50 -7.29 13.02 -11.85
N GLY A 51 -7.87 13.35 -10.70
CA GLY A 51 -9.28 13.04 -10.39
C GLY A 51 -9.55 11.66 -9.78
N GLU A 52 -8.57 10.75 -9.77
CA GLU A 52 -8.76 9.42 -9.17
C GLU A 52 -8.79 9.49 -7.64
N LEU A 53 -7.99 10.39 -7.05
CA LEU A 53 -7.84 10.50 -5.60
C LEU A 53 -9.17 10.79 -4.90
N GLU A 54 -9.99 11.65 -5.50
CA GLU A 54 -11.30 12.06 -4.95
C GLU A 54 -12.33 10.92 -4.97
N SER A 55 -12.14 9.95 -5.86
CA SER A 55 -12.99 8.76 -6.00
C SER A 55 -12.40 7.51 -5.32
N LEU A 56 -11.19 7.62 -4.78
CA LEU A 56 -10.47 6.51 -4.18
C LEU A 56 -11.10 6.15 -2.84
N SER A 57 -11.52 4.90 -2.70
CA SER A 57 -12.01 4.34 -1.45
C SER A 57 -11.06 3.27 -0.95
N ALA A 58 -10.86 3.20 0.37
CA ALA A 58 -9.98 2.24 1.01
C ALA A 58 -10.70 1.57 2.18
N ARG A 59 -10.49 0.27 2.35
CA ARG A 59 -11.09 -0.53 3.42
C ARG A 59 -10.23 -1.75 3.74
N VAL A 60 -10.52 -2.39 4.87
CA VAL A 60 -10.08 -3.77 5.09
C VAL A 60 -10.76 -4.68 4.05
N ALA A 61 -9.97 -5.56 3.44
CA ALA A 61 -10.48 -6.54 2.47
C ALA A 61 -11.51 -7.50 3.12
N SER A 62 -12.29 -8.19 2.30
CA SER A 62 -13.32 -9.10 2.82
C SER A 62 -12.70 -10.28 3.59
N PRO A 63 -13.41 -10.87 4.56
CA PRO A 63 -12.95 -12.09 5.24
C PRO A 63 -12.61 -13.23 4.27
N GLU A 64 -13.30 -13.33 3.14
CA GLU A 64 -12.97 -14.26 2.05
C GLU A 64 -11.58 -13.99 1.47
N SER A 65 -11.23 -12.72 1.20
CA SER A 65 -9.91 -12.34 0.69
C SER A 65 -8.79 -12.74 1.66
N TYR A 66 -9.03 -12.63 2.98
CA TYR A 66 -8.08 -13.11 3.99
C TYR A 66 -7.91 -14.63 3.97
N ARG A 67 -9.02 -15.38 3.80
CA ARG A 67 -8.98 -16.85 3.69
C ARG A 67 -8.21 -17.30 2.44
N ASP A 68 -8.44 -16.63 1.32
CA ASP A 68 -7.76 -16.90 0.06
C ASP A 68 -6.26 -16.57 0.15
N ALA A 69 -5.92 -15.46 0.80
CA ALA A 69 -4.55 -15.07 1.07
C ALA A 69 -3.88 -15.91 2.19
N ARG A 70 -4.64 -16.75 2.90
CA ARG A 70 -4.18 -17.58 4.03
C ARG A 70 -3.64 -16.76 5.21
N ILE A 71 -4.23 -15.59 5.42
CA ILE A 71 -3.91 -14.64 6.50
C ILE A 71 -4.99 -14.71 7.58
N GLU A 72 -4.62 -14.48 8.83
CA GLU A 72 -5.56 -14.43 9.95
C GLU A 72 -6.45 -13.16 9.90
N TYR A 73 -7.75 -13.33 10.14
CA TYR A 73 -8.69 -12.21 10.25
C TYR A 73 -8.84 -11.79 11.72
N SER A 74 -7.96 -10.90 12.19
CA SER A 74 -8.02 -10.40 13.58
C SER A 74 -9.27 -9.55 13.84
N SER A 75 -9.76 -9.61 15.08
CA SER A 75 -10.88 -8.78 15.53
C SER A 75 -10.55 -7.29 15.57
N VAL A 76 -9.26 -6.94 15.69
CA VAL A 76 -8.76 -5.55 15.71
C VAL A 76 -9.03 -4.82 14.40
N LEU A 77 -9.15 -5.56 13.29
CA LEU A 77 -9.39 -5.01 11.95
C LEU A 77 -10.66 -4.15 11.88
N ARG A 78 -11.66 -4.45 12.72
CA ARG A 78 -12.93 -3.68 12.79
C ARG A 78 -12.74 -2.27 13.37
N LEU A 79 -11.66 -2.05 14.10
CA LEU A 79 -11.33 -0.76 14.70
C LEU A 79 -10.73 0.20 13.68
N LEU A 80 -10.22 -0.32 12.56
CA LEU A 80 -9.48 0.48 11.58
C LEU A 80 -10.38 1.44 10.81
N ARG A 81 -9.84 2.63 10.54
CA ARG A 81 -10.44 3.68 9.73
C ARG A 81 -9.42 4.14 8.70
N PHE A 82 -9.95 4.53 7.56
CA PHE A 82 -9.17 4.88 6.38
C PHE A 82 -9.64 6.23 5.88
N SER A 83 -8.70 7.13 5.62
CA SER A 83 -8.98 8.40 4.95
C SER A 83 -7.86 8.73 3.98
N VAL A 84 -8.24 9.28 2.83
CA VAL A 84 -7.29 9.75 1.83
C VAL A 84 -7.00 11.21 2.11
N GLU A 85 -5.74 11.54 2.32
CA GLU A 85 -5.30 12.89 2.67
C GLU A 85 -4.13 13.34 1.78
N LYS A 86 -3.82 14.63 1.79
CA LYS A 86 -2.64 15.21 1.14
C LYS A 86 -1.72 15.80 2.20
N ARG A 87 -0.44 15.50 2.12
CA ARG A 87 0.60 16.15 2.95
C ARG A 87 0.76 17.61 2.52
N ALA A 88 1.47 18.40 3.33
CA ALA A 88 1.74 19.80 3.02
C ALA A 88 2.47 20.02 1.68
N ASN A 89 3.25 19.04 1.24
CA ASN A 89 3.93 19.04 -0.06
C ASN A 89 3.02 18.59 -1.23
N GLY A 90 1.73 18.35 -0.99
CA GLY A 90 0.76 17.89 -1.98
C GLY A 90 0.76 16.38 -2.23
N GLN A 91 1.68 15.62 -1.63
CA GLN A 91 1.76 14.17 -1.83
C GLN A 91 0.56 13.47 -1.17
N PRO A 92 -0.20 12.66 -1.94
CA PRO A 92 -1.33 11.92 -1.39
C PRO A 92 -0.85 10.72 -0.56
N TYR A 93 -1.60 10.43 0.49
CA TYR A 93 -1.39 9.26 1.32
C TYR A 93 -2.72 8.73 1.85
N LEU A 94 -2.76 7.42 2.11
CA LEU A 94 -3.82 6.76 2.83
C LEU A 94 -3.47 6.77 4.31
N LYS A 95 -4.21 7.53 5.10
CA LYS A 95 -4.13 7.52 6.55
C LYS A 95 -4.91 6.32 7.08
N VAL A 96 -4.27 5.57 7.97
CA VAL A 96 -4.84 4.41 8.64
C VAL A 96 -4.82 4.68 10.13
N THR A 97 -6.00 4.78 10.74
CA THR A 97 -6.14 4.98 12.18
C THR A 97 -7.00 3.89 12.83
N SER A 98 -7.02 3.82 14.15
CA SER A 98 -8.01 3.03 14.88
C SER A 98 -8.93 3.92 15.71
N VAL A 99 -10.13 3.41 16.05
CA VAL A 99 -11.05 4.10 16.96
C VAL A 99 -10.79 3.82 18.44
N ALA A 100 -9.91 2.87 18.75
CA ALA A 100 -9.53 2.47 20.09
C ALA A 100 -8.08 1.96 20.11
N PRO A 101 -7.42 1.92 21.29
CA PRO A 101 -6.05 1.42 21.41
C PRO A 101 -5.88 -0.02 20.90
N ILE A 102 -4.76 -0.29 20.22
CA ILE A 102 -4.38 -1.62 19.75
C ILE A 102 -3.35 -2.22 20.71
N ASN A 103 -3.65 -3.39 21.27
CA ASN A 103 -2.76 -4.14 22.16
C ASN A 103 -2.18 -5.41 21.50
N GLU A 104 -2.39 -5.57 20.19
CA GLU A 104 -1.81 -6.64 19.39
C GLU A 104 -0.44 -6.19 18.85
N PRO A 105 0.68 -6.87 19.17
CA PRO A 105 2.02 -6.43 18.77
C PRO A 105 2.29 -6.58 17.28
N PHE A 106 1.52 -7.45 16.62
CA PHE A 106 1.60 -7.73 15.20
C PHE A 106 0.19 -7.88 14.64
N VAL A 107 -0.10 -7.20 13.53
CA VAL A 107 -1.39 -7.26 12.83
C VAL A 107 -1.14 -7.28 11.34
N ASP A 108 -1.60 -8.31 10.64
CA ASP A 108 -1.64 -8.33 9.19
C ASP A 108 -2.91 -7.63 8.68
N VAL A 109 -2.72 -6.57 7.91
CA VAL A 109 -3.82 -5.81 7.32
C VAL A 109 -3.79 -5.99 5.80
N LEU A 110 -4.73 -6.75 5.28
CA LEU A 110 -5.04 -6.76 3.85
C LEU A 110 -5.94 -5.56 3.52
N ILE A 111 -5.35 -4.56 2.88
CA ILE A 111 -6.03 -3.32 2.49
C ILE A 111 -6.50 -3.45 1.05
N GLU A 112 -7.79 -3.21 0.83
CA GLU A 112 -8.38 -3.05 -0.48
C GLU A 112 -8.57 -1.56 -0.79
N VAL A 113 -8.12 -1.16 -1.98
CA VAL A 113 -8.38 0.15 -2.56
C VAL A 113 -9.16 -0.03 -3.86
N THR A 114 -10.18 0.80 -4.05
CA THR A 114 -11.04 0.82 -5.24
C THR A 114 -11.14 2.22 -5.82
N TRP A 115 -11.10 2.33 -7.14
CA TRP A 115 -11.26 3.57 -7.89
C TRP A 115 -11.93 3.24 -9.25
N PRO A 116 -12.34 4.25 -10.06
CA PRO A 116 -13.10 4.01 -11.27
C PRO A 116 -12.44 3.06 -12.29
N ALA A 117 -11.10 3.06 -12.36
CA ALA A 117 -10.36 2.21 -13.30
C ALA A 117 -10.00 0.83 -12.73
N GLY A 118 -10.28 0.54 -11.45
CA GLY A 118 -10.01 -0.80 -10.91
C GLY A 118 -10.00 -0.94 -9.39
N ARG A 119 -9.40 -2.04 -8.95
CA ARG A 119 -9.18 -2.37 -7.54
C ARG A 119 -7.79 -2.95 -7.33
N LEU A 120 -7.24 -2.73 -6.15
CA LEU A 120 -5.96 -3.28 -5.69
C LEU A 120 -6.12 -3.81 -4.27
N GLN A 121 -5.54 -4.96 -3.97
CA GLN A 121 -5.39 -5.45 -2.61
C GLN A 121 -3.90 -5.61 -2.28
N ARG A 122 -3.51 -5.19 -1.07
CA ARG A 122 -2.13 -5.34 -0.58
C ARG A 122 -2.10 -5.64 0.90
N GLU A 123 -1.31 -6.65 1.26
CA GLU A 123 -1.01 -7.01 2.63
C GLU A 123 0.04 -6.07 3.24
N TYR A 124 -0.23 -5.65 4.47
CA TYR A 124 0.64 -4.83 5.28
C TYR A 124 0.82 -5.46 6.66
N PRO A 125 1.99 -6.05 6.94
CA PRO A 125 2.35 -6.46 8.29
C PRO A 125 2.64 -5.21 9.13
N ILE A 126 1.82 -4.97 10.15
CA ILE A 126 2.00 -3.88 11.11
C ILE A 126 2.66 -4.45 12.36
N LEU A 127 3.83 -3.90 12.72
CA LEU A 127 4.53 -4.19 13.97
C LEU A 127 4.41 -2.98 14.89
N LEU A 128 3.90 -3.19 16.09
CA LEU A 128 3.79 -2.16 17.11
C LEU A 128 4.86 -2.36 18.17
N ASP A 129 5.74 -1.38 18.29
CA ASP A 129 6.78 -1.38 19.32
C ASP A 129 6.14 -1.27 20.72
N PRO A 130 6.68 -1.94 21.74
CA PRO A 130 6.22 -1.76 23.12
C PRO A 130 6.48 -0.32 23.61
N PRO A 131 5.74 0.15 24.63
CA PRO A 131 5.94 1.49 25.16
C PRO A 131 7.38 1.69 25.66
N GLY A 132 7.98 2.84 25.36
CA GLY A 132 9.36 3.21 25.76
C GLY A 132 10.47 2.72 24.83
N PHE A 133 10.17 1.95 23.77
CA PHE A 133 11.20 1.48 22.83
C PHE A 133 11.76 2.60 21.93
N ALA A 134 10.96 3.61 21.60
CA ALA A 134 11.38 4.75 20.79
C ALA A 134 12.49 5.59 21.47
N ASP A 135 12.40 5.76 22.79
CA ASP A 135 13.40 6.47 23.59
C ASP A 135 14.74 5.73 23.64
N ALA A 136 14.70 4.39 23.63
CA ALA A 136 15.90 3.55 23.60
C ALA A 136 16.62 3.62 22.24
N LYS A 137 15.87 3.70 21.12
CA LYS A 137 16.46 3.81 19.76
C LYS A 137 17.15 5.16 19.53
N ALA A 138 16.61 6.24 20.09
CA ALA A 138 17.23 7.57 20.00
C ALA A 138 18.51 7.70 20.85
N ARG A 139 18.71 6.83 21.84
CA ARG A 139 19.83 6.88 22.79
C ARG A 139 20.98 5.92 22.48
N ALA A 140 20.91 5.15 21.39
CA ALA A 140 22.03 4.31 20.98
C ALA A 140 23.28 5.18 20.75
N PRO A 141 24.38 4.98 21.51
CA PRO A 141 25.58 5.77 21.34
C PRO A 141 26.18 5.45 19.98
N VAL A 142 26.32 6.47 19.13
CA VAL A 142 27.25 6.40 18.00
C VAL A 142 28.63 6.13 18.60
N SER A 143 29.13 4.91 18.42
CA SER A 143 30.49 4.58 18.83
C SER A 143 31.44 5.45 17.99
N SER A 144 31.99 6.50 18.58
CA SER A 144 33.11 7.22 17.99
C SER A 144 34.29 6.27 17.99
N ALA A 145 34.55 5.65 16.83
CA ALA A 145 35.77 4.92 16.59
C ALA A 145 36.97 5.83 16.94
N PRO A 146 37.88 5.42 17.83
CA PRO A 146 39.02 6.26 18.15
C PRO A 146 39.93 6.30 16.91
N ALA A 147 40.18 7.51 16.42
CA ALA A 147 41.17 7.75 15.39
C ALA A 147 42.53 7.26 15.89
N ALA A 148 43.13 6.32 15.16
CA ALA A 148 44.51 5.90 15.39
C ALA A 148 45.44 7.12 15.18
N ALA A 149 46.19 7.47 16.22
CA ALA A 149 47.22 8.50 16.19
C ALA A 149 48.51 7.96 15.49
N PRO A 150 49.35 8.84 14.92
CA PRO A 150 50.39 8.50 13.95
C PRO A 150 51.57 7.69 14.51
#